data_AF-A0A7S1HZK9-F1
#
_entry.id   AF-A0A7S1HZK9-F1
#
_cell.length_a   1.000
_cell.length_b   1.000
_cell.length_c   1.000
_cell.angle_alpha   90.00
_cell.angle_beta   90.00
_cell.angle_gamma   90.00
#
_symmetry.space_group_name_H-M   'P 1'
#
loop_
_entity.id
_entity.type
_entity.pdbx_description
1 polymer ?
#
loop_
_entity_poly.entity_id
_entity_poly.type
_entity_poly.pdbx_seq_one_letter_code
_entity_poly.pdbx_strand_id
1 'polypeptide(L)'
;IYCGGAGLDVGKYDRAKVKTYVAVDPSKEALKRTEKAIRAKGSPFRATYVPADAAQPSFLEVMQKTAGSVQFAAVVCYNGLHQKGRWGSERAATDLLRGVHTCLKPGGYFFGFMPDSATLWSRTQGADSETKSGPLYHLKCTPSASGGETIGDRQFGTLDFRLQIKGEAAPEQGSLIHFHTFQQLAEQAGFRVLEIINLLEYYHMNKARYRKQLLAYQVVSEKQSSMDKANADVVASFAIFILQRKTDRDVELEKTQEGLLRLDELVPDPPFYMFAANAAHRKPPKC
;
A
#
# COMPACT_ATOMS: atom_id res chain seq x y z
N ILE A 1 -3.74 13.89 -0.59
CA ILE A 1 -3.73 12.84 -1.64
C ILE A 1 -2.41 12.91 -2.35
N TYR A 2 -1.69 11.80 -2.37
CA TYR A 2 -0.57 11.58 -3.27
C TYR A 2 -1.08 11.30 -4.66
N CYS A 3 -0.69 12.16 -5.60
CA CYS A 3 -1.04 12.09 -7.03
C CYS A 3 -2.55 12.26 -7.24
N GLY A 4 -3.03 13.46 -6.89
CA GLY A 4 -4.42 13.87 -7.02
C GLY A 4 -4.87 13.85 -8.47
N GLY A 5 -5.31 12.68 -8.93
CA GLY A 5 -5.84 12.45 -10.26
C GLY A 5 -7.01 13.41 -10.54
N ALA A 6 -6.70 14.56 -11.13
CA ALA A 6 -7.60 15.53 -11.77
C ALA A 6 -8.97 15.78 -11.08
N GLY A 7 -9.09 15.59 -9.77
CA GLY A 7 -10.35 15.70 -9.02
C GLY A 7 -11.34 14.52 -9.14
N LEU A 8 -10.93 13.35 -9.64
CA LEU A 8 -11.82 12.18 -9.83
C LEU A 8 -12.45 11.68 -8.51
N ASP A 9 -11.72 11.78 -7.42
CA ASP A 9 -12.14 11.25 -6.12
C ASP A 9 -12.87 12.27 -5.23
N VAL A 10 -13.06 13.52 -5.68
CA VAL A 10 -13.68 14.60 -4.88
C VAL A 10 -15.01 14.17 -4.26
N GLY A 11 -15.84 13.45 -5.03
CA GLY A 11 -17.12 12.94 -4.54
C GLY A 11 -17.03 11.94 -3.40
N LYS A 12 -15.91 11.22 -3.25
CA LYS A 12 -15.69 10.30 -2.12
C LYS A 12 -15.48 11.10 -0.82
N TYR A 13 -14.77 12.22 -0.89
CA TYR A 13 -14.45 13.05 0.28
C TYR A 13 -15.65 13.86 0.78
N ASP A 14 -16.52 14.32 -0.13
CA ASP A 14 -17.80 14.92 0.25
C ASP A 14 -18.69 13.96 1.03
N ARG A 15 -18.84 12.73 0.53
CA ARG A 15 -19.62 11.69 1.22
C ARG A 15 -19.03 11.31 2.57
N ALA A 16 -17.70 11.32 2.67
CA ALA A 16 -16.98 11.13 3.92
C ALA A 16 -17.04 12.34 4.87
N LYS A 17 -17.64 13.46 4.44
CA LYS A 17 -17.79 14.70 5.22
C LYS A 17 -16.46 15.18 5.82
N VAL A 18 -15.39 15.11 5.03
CA VAL A 18 -14.09 15.61 5.48
C VAL A 18 -14.18 17.12 5.72
N LYS A 19 -13.48 17.63 6.73
CA LYS A 19 -13.43 19.08 7.01
C LYS A 19 -12.37 19.79 6.15
N THR A 20 -11.23 19.13 5.99
CA THR A 20 -10.06 19.67 5.31
C THR A 20 -9.51 18.65 4.33
N TYR A 21 -9.06 19.14 3.19
CA TYR A 21 -8.54 18.37 2.08
C TYR A 21 -7.22 18.98 1.60
N VAL A 22 -6.19 18.15 1.43
CA VAL A 22 -4.90 18.58 0.87
C VAL A 22 -4.56 17.73 -0.34
N ALA A 23 -4.51 18.35 -1.52
CA ALA A 23 -4.02 17.72 -2.74
C ALA A 23 -2.52 17.95 -2.87
N VAL A 24 -1.77 16.87 -3.11
CA VAL A 24 -0.31 16.88 -3.31
C VAL A 24 -0.04 16.24 -4.67
N ASP A 25 0.54 17.00 -5.58
CA ASP A 25 0.90 16.51 -6.91
C ASP A 25 2.04 17.38 -7.48
N PRO A 26 3.08 16.79 -8.11
CA PRO A 26 4.12 17.58 -8.76
C PRO A 26 3.59 18.41 -9.95
N SER A 27 2.52 17.98 -10.61
CA SER A 27 1.91 18.72 -11.72
C SER A 27 0.95 19.81 -11.22
N LYS A 28 1.33 21.07 -11.45
CA LYS A 28 0.46 22.23 -11.19
C LYS A 28 -0.83 22.16 -12.01
N GLU A 29 -0.80 21.57 -13.20
CA GLU A 29 -1.95 21.37 -14.07
C GLU A 29 -2.93 20.35 -13.49
N ALA A 30 -2.43 19.26 -12.89
CA ALA A 30 -3.25 18.29 -12.16
C ALA A 30 -3.91 18.93 -10.94
N LEU A 31 -3.19 19.76 -10.19
CA LEU A 31 -3.74 20.53 -9.07
C LEU A 31 -4.83 21.51 -9.52
N LYS A 32 -4.61 22.28 -10.60
CA LYS A 32 -5.63 23.18 -11.18
C LYS A 32 -6.88 22.43 -11.63
N ARG A 33 -6.75 21.25 -12.22
CA ARG A 33 -7.90 20.41 -12.58
C ARG A 33 -8.67 19.94 -11.34
N THR A 34 -7.95 19.54 -10.30
CA THR A 34 -8.53 19.15 -9.01
C THR A 34 -9.28 20.32 -8.38
N GLU A 35 -8.70 21.52 -8.37
CA GLU A 35 -9.35 22.73 -7.89
C GLU A 35 -10.64 23.05 -8.64
N LYS A 36 -10.58 23.00 -9.98
CA LYS A 36 -11.77 23.20 -10.82
C LYS A 36 -12.85 22.17 -10.51
N ALA A 37 -12.50 20.91 -10.31
CA ALA A 37 -13.46 19.85 -9.96
C ALA A 37 -14.11 20.07 -8.59
N ILE A 38 -13.31 20.45 -7.57
CA ILE A 38 -13.79 20.77 -6.22
C ILE A 38 -14.77 21.95 -6.27
N ARG A 39 -14.42 23.01 -7.01
CA ARG A 39 -15.25 24.21 -7.18
C ARG A 39 -16.53 23.91 -7.94
N ALA A 40 -16.45 23.19 -9.06
CA ALA A 40 -17.60 22.84 -9.89
C ALA A 40 -18.63 21.99 -9.12
N LYS A 41 -18.16 21.15 -8.19
CA LYS A 41 -19.03 20.33 -7.34
C LYS A 41 -19.65 21.11 -6.17
N GLY A 42 -19.09 22.27 -5.80
CA GLY A 42 -19.50 23.00 -4.60
C GLY A 42 -19.15 22.26 -3.30
N SER A 43 -18.00 21.58 -3.28
CA SER A 43 -17.57 20.75 -2.16
C SER A 43 -17.43 21.60 -0.88
N PRO A 44 -17.93 21.16 0.29
CA PRO A 44 -17.99 21.99 1.50
C PRO A 44 -16.67 22.04 2.28
N PHE A 45 -15.70 21.22 1.93
CA PHE A 45 -14.43 21.12 2.66
C PHE A 45 -13.42 22.20 2.24
N ARG A 46 -12.55 22.59 3.18
CA ARG A 46 -11.45 23.51 2.87
C ARG A 46 -10.34 22.76 2.15
N ALA A 47 -10.04 23.15 0.90
CA ALA A 47 -9.01 22.54 0.08
C ALA A 47 -7.71 23.37 0.06
N THR A 48 -6.56 22.70 0.14
CA THR A 48 -5.22 23.26 -0.08
C THR A 48 -4.50 22.45 -1.16
N TYR A 49 -3.74 23.12 -2.02
CA TYR A 49 -3.04 22.50 -3.15
C TYR A 49 -1.53 22.69 -2.99
N VAL A 50 -0.79 21.60 -2.99
CA VAL A 50 0.66 21.58 -2.70
C VAL A 50 1.41 20.99 -3.90
N PRO A 51 2.14 21.81 -4.68
CA PRO A 51 2.93 21.34 -5.82
C PRO A 51 4.24 20.70 -5.35
N ALA A 52 4.16 19.45 -4.89
CA ALA A 52 5.29 18.71 -4.32
C ALA A 52 5.27 17.23 -4.71
N ASP A 53 6.43 16.61 -4.63
CA ASP A 53 6.63 15.17 -4.78
C ASP A 53 7.14 14.56 -3.48
N ALA A 54 6.63 13.38 -3.13
CA ALA A 54 6.92 12.65 -1.90
C ALA A 54 8.35 12.25 -1.71
N ALA A 55 8.95 11.86 -2.83
CA ALA A 55 10.28 11.31 -2.83
C ALA A 55 11.32 12.41 -2.73
N GLN A 56 10.92 13.68 -2.80
CA GLN A 56 11.86 14.79 -2.72
C GLN A 56 12.16 15.11 -1.25
N PRO A 57 13.44 15.30 -0.89
CA PRO A 57 13.83 15.66 0.48
C PRO A 57 13.13 16.93 1.02
N SER A 58 12.79 17.86 0.14
CA SER A 58 12.09 19.11 0.48
C SER A 58 10.59 18.93 0.75
N PHE A 59 10.03 17.72 0.57
CA PHE A 59 8.60 17.47 0.69
C PHE A 59 8.00 17.98 2.01
N LEU A 60 8.62 17.60 3.14
CA LEU A 60 8.13 17.98 4.46
C LEU A 60 8.17 19.49 4.69
N GLU A 61 9.23 20.15 4.22
CA GLU A 61 9.36 21.61 4.30
C GLU A 61 8.26 22.31 3.48
N VAL A 62 8.00 21.84 2.25
CA VAL A 62 6.96 22.40 1.39
C VAL A 62 5.57 22.17 1.97
N MET A 63 5.32 20.99 2.52
CA MET A 63 4.08 20.67 3.23
C MET A 63 3.87 21.59 4.43
N GLN A 64 4.88 21.78 5.27
CA GLN A 64 4.79 22.64 6.43
C GLN A 64 4.55 24.10 6.03
N LYS A 65 5.25 24.60 5.00
CA LYS A 65 5.08 25.96 4.49
C LYS A 65 3.69 26.21 3.89
N THR A 66 3.10 25.22 3.21
CA THR A 66 1.87 25.41 2.43
C THR A 66 0.61 24.96 3.17
N ALA A 67 0.69 23.85 3.90
CA ALA A 67 -0.43 23.25 4.61
C ALA A 67 -0.35 23.43 6.14
N GLY A 68 0.75 23.97 6.67
CA GLY A 68 0.99 24.13 8.10
C GLY A 68 1.35 22.81 8.80
N SER A 69 1.44 22.84 10.14
CA SER A 69 1.72 21.66 10.98
C SER A 69 0.51 20.73 11.16
N VAL A 70 -0.26 20.49 10.10
CA VAL A 70 -1.49 19.68 10.17
C VAL A 70 -1.14 18.20 10.18
N GLN A 71 -1.56 17.50 11.24
CA GLN A 71 -1.55 16.04 11.28
C GLN A 71 -2.87 15.50 10.71
N PHE A 72 -2.79 14.73 9.63
CA PHE A 72 -3.94 14.19 8.93
C PHE A 72 -4.45 12.90 9.58
N ALA A 73 -5.76 12.69 9.54
CA ALA A 73 -6.36 11.41 9.92
C ALA A 73 -6.12 10.32 8.87
N ALA A 74 -5.95 10.72 7.61
CA ALA A 74 -5.67 9.81 6.51
C ALA A 74 -4.80 10.47 5.45
N VAL A 75 -3.87 9.69 4.90
CA VAL A 75 -3.13 9.97 3.67
C VAL A 75 -3.51 8.89 2.67
N VAL A 76 -3.82 9.31 1.44
CA VAL A 76 -4.30 8.42 0.39
C VAL A 76 -3.40 8.53 -0.83
N CYS A 77 -2.91 7.40 -1.35
CA CYS A 77 -2.09 7.32 -2.55
C CYS A 77 -2.70 6.31 -3.53
N TYR A 78 -3.51 6.81 -4.46
CA TYR A 78 -4.12 5.96 -5.48
C TYR A 78 -3.19 5.72 -6.66
N ASN A 79 -2.36 6.69 -7.02
CA ASN A 79 -1.35 6.50 -8.05
C ASN A 79 0.00 6.98 -7.54
N GLY A 80 1.07 6.38 -8.04
CA GLY A 80 2.43 6.89 -7.93
C GLY A 80 3.31 6.18 -6.92
N LEU A 81 2.80 5.25 -6.11
CA LEU A 81 3.65 4.51 -5.15
C LEU A 81 4.77 3.73 -5.87
N HIS A 82 4.44 3.14 -7.01
CA HIS A 82 5.33 2.32 -7.84
C HIS A 82 6.24 3.15 -8.79
N GLN A 83 6.19 4.48 -8.75
CA GLN A 83 7.06 5.29 -9.61
C GLN A 83 8.53 5.08 -9.23
N LYS A 84 9.42 5.02 -10.24
CA LYS A 84 10.84 4.73 -10.04
C LYS A 84 11.52 5.63 -9.01
N GLY A 85 11.18 6.92 -9.01
CA GLY A 85 11.73 7.87 -8.03
C GLY A 85 11.32 7.62 -6.57
N ARG A 86 10.31 6.77 -6.33
CA ARG A 86 9.75 6.47 -5.00
C ARG A 86 10.08 5.07 -4.50
N TRP A 87 10.28 4.11 -5.42
CA TRP A 87 10.53 2.70 -5.08
C TRP A 87 11.79 2.11 -5.72
N GLY A 88 12.64 2.95 -6.31
CA GLY A 88 13.86 2.52 -7.00
C GLY A 88 15.06 2.24 -6.08
N SER A 89 15.03 2.70 -4.83
CA SER A 89 16.08 2.47 -3.83
C SER A 89 15.51 2.43 -2.41
N GLU A 90 16.27 1.87 -1.46
CA GLU A 90 15.88 1.80 -0.04
C GLU A 90 15.67 3.20 0.53
N ARG A 91 16.58 4.13 0.20
CA ARG A 91 16.50 5.52 0.65
C ARG A 91 15.20 6.18 0.19
N ALA A 92 14.87 6.06 -1.10
CA ALA A 92 13.66 6.69 -1.65
C ALA A 92 12.37 6.13 -1.00
N ALA A 93 12.30 4.81 -0.83
CA ALA A 93 11.17 4.14 -0.20
C ALA A 93 11.02 4.53 1.28
N THR A 94 12.15 4.59 1.99
CA THR A 94 12.21 4.98 3.40
C THR A 94 11.81 6.45 3.61
N ASP A 95 12.35 7.36 2.80
CA ASP A 95 12.06 8.79 2.89
C ASP A 95 10.56 9.06 2.60
N LEU A 96 9.98 8.37 1.60
CA LEU A 96 8.55 8.40 1.32
C LEU A 96 7.72 7.99 2.54
N LEU A 97 8.00 6.83 3.12
CA LEU A 97 7.23 6.29 4.25
C LEU A 97 7.36 7.17 5.49
N ARG A 98 8.57 7.67 5.80
CA ARG A 98 8.79 8.63 6.90
C ARG A 98 8.06 9.94 6.66
N GLY A 99 8.06 10.44 5.42
CA GLY A 99 7.32 11.63 5.04
C GLY A 99 5.83 11.49 5.31
N VAL A 100 5.23 10.39 4.85
CA VAL A 100 3.81 10.08 5.09
C VAL A 100 3.52 9.89 6.59
N HIS A 101 4.38 9.17 7.31
CA HIS A 101 4.24 8.95 8.75
C HIS A 101 4.18 10.28 9.51
N THR A 102 5.11 11.19 9.20
CA THR A 102 5.20 12.52 9.84
C THR A 102 3.93 13.34 9.62
N CYS A 103 3.31 13.23 8.46
CA CYS A 103 2.06 13.91 8.14
C CYS A 103 0.82 13.32 8.82
N LEU A 104 0.86 12.09 9.33
CA LEU A 104 -0.30 11.46 9.97
C LEU A 104 -0.37 11.77 11.46
N LYS A 105 -1.57 11.81 12.04
CA LYS A 105 -1.71 11.73 13.51
C LYS A 105 -1.49 10.29 13.99
N PRO A 106 -1.11 10.06 15.27
CA PRO A 106 -1.13 8.72 15.85
C PRO A 106 -2.47 8.00 15.59
N GLY A 107 -2.42 6.75 15.13
CA GLY A 107 -3.60 5.97 14.73
C GLY A 107 -4.22 6.35 13.38
N GLY A 108 -3.67 7.36 12.68
CA GLY A 108 -4.09 7.75 11.33
C GLY A 108 -3.69 6.71 10.27
N TYR A 109 -4.34 6.76 9.11
CA TYR A 109 -4.21 5.72 8.08
C TYR A 109 -3.44 6.19 6.85
N PHE A 110 -2.56 5.34 6.32
CA PHE A 110 -2.01 5.47 4.99
C PHE A 110 -2.53 4.32 4.12
N PHE A 111 -3.30 4.61 3.09
CA PHE A 111 -3.87 3.58 2.23
C PHE A 111 -3.89 3.99 0.77
N GLY A 112 -4.04 3.00 -0.10
CA GLY A 112 -3.95 3.21 -1.53
C GLY A 112 -4.14 1.94 -2.33
N PHE A 113 -3.89 2.03 -3.63
CA PHE A 113 -3.69 0.86 -4.47
C PHE A 113 -2.32 0.92 -5.13
N MET A 114 -1.82 -0.25 -5.50
CA MET A 114 -0.56 -0.44 -6.19
C MET A 114 -0.67 -1.60 -7.17
N PRO A 115 0.21 -1.65 -8.19
CA PRO A 115 0.36 -2.85 -9.02
C PRO A 115 0.63 -4.08 -8.14
N ASP A 116 -0.05 -5.18 -8.41
CA ASP A 116 0.14 -6.43 -7.68
C ASP A 116 1.36 -7.16 -8.22
N SER A 117 2.49 -7.06 -7.52
CA SER A 117 3.77 -7.56 -8.03
C SER A 117 3.78 -9.07 -8.21
N ALA A 118 3.13 -9.83 -7.32
CA ALA A 118 3.03 -11.28 -7.43
C ALA A 118 2.21 -11.69 -8.67
N THR A 119 1.08 -11.04 -8.90
CA THR A 119 0.20 -11.31 -10.04
C THR A 119 0.84 -10.87 -11.35
N LEU A 120 1.43 -9.68 -11.41
CA LEU A 120 2.07 -9.17 -12.60
C LEU A 120 3.27 -10.03 -12.99
N TRP A 121 4.14 -10.35 -12.03
CA TRP A 121 5.30 -11.19 -12.25
C TRP A 121 4.92 -12.59 -12.71
N SER A 122 4.01 -13.27 -12.00
CA SER A 122 3.58 -14.63 -12.38
C SER A 122 2.97 -14.71 -13.77
N ARG A 123 2.28 -13.66 -14.24
CA ARG A 123 1.70 -13.60 -15.59
C ARG A 123 2.73 -13.47 -16.71
N THR A 124 3.88 -12.87 -16.40
CA THR A 124 4.99 -12.72 -17.36
C THR A 124 5.98 -13.87 -17.29
N GLN A 125 5.98 -14.64 -16.21
CA GLN A 125 6.76 -15.86 -16.08
C GLN A 125 6.15 -16.98 -16.95
N GLY A 126 6.95 -17.56 -17.84
CA GLY A 126 6.55 -18.68 -18.70
C GLY A 126 5.91 -18.30 -20.04
N ALA A 127 5.89 -17.01 -20.41
CA ALA A 127 5.70 -16.61 -21.80
C ALA A 127 7.08 -16.53 -22.48
N ASP A 128 7.23 -17.09 -23.68
CA ASP A 128 8.47 -17.01 -24.48
C ASP A 128 8.88 -15.54 -24.78
N SER A 129 7.96 -14.61 -24.55
CA SER A 129 8.19 -13.17 -24.52
C SER A 129 7.87 -12.64 -23.13
N GLU A 130 8.65 -11.69 -22.62
CA GLU A 130 8.42 -10.86 -21.41
C GLU A 130 7.07 -10.08 -21.40
N THR A 131 6.16 -10.40 -22.32
CA THR A 131 4.91 -9.72 -22.62
C THR A 131 3.74 -10.70 -22.56
N LYS A 132 2.69 -10.32 -21.83
CA LYS A 132 1.41 -11.01 -21.77
C LYS A 132 0.31 -10.07 -22.23
N SER A 133 -0.54 -10.53 -23.15
CA SER A 133 -1.69 -9.75 -23.62
C SER A 133 -2.99 -10.44 -23.23
N GLY A 134 -3.94 -9.66 -22.73
CA GLY A 134 -5.33 -10.05 -22.50
C GLY A 134 -6.28 -9.27 -23.42
N PRO A 135 -7.60 -9.55 -23.34
CA PRO A 135 -8.59 -8.85 -24.16
C PRO A 135 -8.61 -7.34 -23.94
N LEU A 136 -8.28 -6.87 -22.73
CA LEU A 136 -8.33 -5.46 -22.33
C LEU A 136 -6.96 -4.84 -22.02
N TYR A 137 -5.87 -5.59 -22.08
CA TYR A 137 -4.56 -5.04 -21.68
C TYR A 137 -3.37 -5.70 -22.37
N HIS A 138 -2.25 -4.99 -22.38
CA HIS A 138 -0.92 -5.49 -22.69
C HIS A 138 -0.01 -5.24 -21.49
N LEU A 139 0.59 -6.30 -20.96
CA LEU A 139 1.49 -6.26 -19.82
C LEU A 139 2.88 -6.67 -20.27
N LYS A 140 3.90 -5.91 -19.87
CA LYS A 140 5.30 -6.29 -19.98
C LYS A 140 5.99 -6.11 -18.63
N CYS A 141 6.81 -7.07 -18.22
CA CYS A 141 7.67 -6.97 -17.04
C CYS A 141 9.10 -7.29 -17.45
N THR A 142 10.05 -6.45 -17.05
CA THR A 142 11.48 -6.61 -17.42
C THR A 142 12.37 -6.33 -16.23
N PRO A 143 13.59 -6.90 -16.21
CA PRO A 143 14.66 -6.38 -15.37
C PRO A 143 14.80 -4.87 -15.54
N SER A 144 14.98 -4.16 -14.43
CA SER A 144 15.10 -2.71 -14.46
C SER A 144 16.43 -2.30 -15.10
N ALA A 145 16.36 -1.44 -16.11
CA ALA A 145 17.55 -0.94 -16.81
C ALA A 145 18.47 -0.11 -15.90
N SER A 146 17.94 0.44 -14.79
CA SER A 146 18.73 1.17 -13.80
C SER A 146 19.39 0.26 -12.76
N GLY A 147 19.31 -1.05 -12.90
CA GLY A 147 20.03 -2.03 -12.08
C GLY A 147 19.41 -2.36 -10.72
N GLY A 148 18.34 -1.67 -10.32
CA GLY A 148 17.68 -1.87 -9.02
C GLY A 148 18.64 -1.81 -7.82
N GLU A 149 18.13 -2.13 -6.64
CA GLU A 149 18.91 -2.30 -5.43
C GLU A 149 18.38 -3.52 -4.66
N THR A 150 19.29 -4.39 -4.25
CA THR A 150 18.98 -5.57 -3.42
C THR A 150 19.83 -5.51 -2.16
N ILE A 151 19.18 -5.49 -1.00
CA ILE A 151 19.84 -5.44 0.32
C ILE A 151 19.31 -6.61 1.15
N GLY A 152 20.11 -7.67 1.28
CA GLY A 152 19.63 -8.92 1.87
C GLY A 152 18.49 -9.52 1.04
N ASP A 153 17.32 -9.70 1.66
CA ASP A 153 16.08 -10.15 1.04
C ASP A 153 15.23 -9.00 0.45
N ARG A 154 15.61 -7.75 0.72
CA ARG A 154 14.89 -6.55 0.24
C ARG A 154 15.23 -6.26 -1.20
N GLN A 155 14.18 -6.00 -1.97
CA GLN A 155 14.27 -5.63 -3.38
C GLN A 155 13.62 -4.27 -3.63
N PHE A 156 14.36 -3.39 -4.30
CA PHE A 156 13.95 -2.06 -4.71
C PHE A 156 14.22 -1.90 -6.21
N GLY A 157 13.20 -1.50 -6.97
CA GLY A 157 13.40 -1.19 -8.38
C GLY A 157 13.99 -2.31 -9.24
N THR A 158 13.93 -3.58 -8.82
CA THR A 158 14.61 -4.70 -9.51
C THR A 158 13.91 -5.10 -10.80
N LEU A 159 12.58 -5.00 -10.81
CA LEU A 159 11.73 -5.26 -11.96
C LEU A 159 10.90 -4.03 -12.29
N ASP A 160 10.83 -3.70 -13.56
CA ASP A 160 9.90 -2.71 -14.09
C ASP A 160 8.70 -3.40 -14.73
N PHE A 161 7.55 -2.72 -14.70
CA PHE A 161 6.36 -3.14 -15.43
C PHE A 161 5.83 -2.01 -16.31
N ARG A 162 5.13 -2.41 -17.37
CA ARG A 162 4.32 -1.54 -18.21
C ARG A 162 3.00 -2.25 -18.52
N LEU A 163 1.91 -1.70 -17.99
CA LEU A 163 0.55 -2.18 -18.17
C LEU A 163 -0.24 -1.17 -19.00
N GLN A 164 -0.46 -1.46 -20.27
CA GLN A 164 -1.33 -0.69 -21.15
C GLN A 164 -2.74 -1.27 -21.11
N ILE A 165 -3.69 -0.55 -20.52
CA ILE A 165 -5.12 -0.89 -20.59
C ILE A 165 -5.71 -0.28 -21.86
N LYS A 166 -6.56 -1.03 -22.57
CA LYS A 166 -7.25 -0.56 -23.77
C LYS A 166 -8.22 0.55 -23.42
N GLY A 167 -8.15 1.65 -24.16
CA GLY A 167 -8.97 2.85 -23.92
C GLY A 167 -8.32 3.87 -22.98
N GLU A 168 -7.29 3.49 -22.23
CA GLU A 168 -6.51 4.45 -21.41
C GLU A 168 -5.46 5.17 -22.26
N ALA A 169 -5.31 6.48 -22.03
CA ALA A 169 -4.44 7.34 -22.83
C ALA A 169 -2.95 7.06 -22.63
N ALA A 170 -2.58 6.54 -21.45
CA ALA A 170 -1.20 6.22 -21.10
C ALA A 170 -1.15 4.89 -20.34
N PRO A 171 -0.07 4.11 -20.49
CA PRO A 171 0.13 2.91 -19.70
C PRO A 171 0.50 3.27 -18.27
N GLU A 172 0.06 2.42 -17.33
CA GLU A 172 0.59 2.41 -15.99
C GLU A 172 1.98 1.76 -16.02
N GLN A 173 2.97 2.41 -15.43
CA GLN A 173 4.35 1.92 -15.49
C GLN A 173 5.19 2.41 -14.31
N GLY A 174 6.19 1.60 -13.95
CA GLY A 174 7.17 1.93 -12.92
C GLY A 174 7.83 0.66 -12.41
N SER A 175 8.29 0.69 -11.17
CA SER A 175 8.95 -0.44 -10.53
C SER A 175 7.95 -1.30 -9.75
N LEU A 176 8.06 -2.61 -9.88
CA LEU A 176 7.29 -3.54 -9.06
C LEU A 176 7.69 -3.41 -7.60
N ILE A 177 6.69 -3.35 -6.73
CA ILE A 177 6.86 -3.25 -5.29
C ILE A 177 6.91 -4.67 -4.73
N HIS A 178 8.08 -5.10 -4.25
CA HIS A 178 8.19 -6.34 -3.51
C HIS A 178 7.44 -6.21 -2.18
N PHE A 179 6.34 -6.95 -2.00
CA PHE A 179 5.43 -6.76 -0.87
C PHE A 179 6.09 -6.99 0.48
N HIS A 180 6.99 -7.98 0.58
CA HIS A 180 7.72 -8.22 1.83
C HIS A 180 8.61 -7.02 2.20
N THR A 181 9.34 -6.46 1.23
CA THR A 181 10.11 -5.23 1.44
C THR A 181 9.22 -4.07 1.90
N PHE A 182 8.06 -3.90 1.25
CA PHE A 182 7.12 -2.82 1.60
C PHE A 182 6.60 -2.96 3.03
N GLN A 183 6.25 -4.17 3.46
CA GLN A 183 5.81 -4.44 4.83
C GLN A 183 6.91 -4.13 5.85
N GLN A 184 8.11 -4.67 5.65
CA GLN A 184 9.26 -4.44 6.54
C GLN A 184 9.57 -2.94 6.69
N LEU A 185 9.62 -2.20 5.59
CA LEU A 185 9.88 -0.76 5.64
C LEU A 185 8.75 0.04 6.28
N ALA A 186 7.50 -0.36 6.05
CA ALA A 186 6.35 0.28 6.70
C ALA A 186 6.44 0.11 8.23
N GLU A 187 6.76 -1.09 8.70
CA GLU A 187 6.93 -1.35 10.14
C GLU A 187 8.08 -0.55 10.75
N GLN A 188 9.22 -0.49 10.06
CA GLN A 188 10.38 0.32 10.47
C GLN A 188 10.07 1.82 10.50
N ALA A 189 9.18 2.28 9.61
CA ALA A 189 8.72 3.67 9.60
C ALA A 189 7.65 3.96 10.69
N GLY A 190 7.29 2.97 11.51
CA GLY A 190 6.31 3.14 12.60
C GLY A 190 4.87 2.90 12.18
N PHE A 191 4.63 2.13 11.12
CA PHE A 191 3.29 1.67 10.76
C PHE A 191 2.99 0.26 11.28
N ARG A 192 1.72 -0.02 11.51
CA ARG A 192 1.16 -1.37 11.53
C ARG A 192 0.59 -1.65 10.15
N VAL A 193 1.01 -2.75 9.52
CA VAL A 193 0.40 -3.25 8.29
C VAL A 193 -0.92 -3.90 8.66
N LEU A 194 -2.04 -3.34 8.21
CA LEU A 194 -3.36 -3.93 8.48
C LEU A 194 -3.78 -4.88 7.35
N GLU A 195 -3.53 -4.49 6.12
CA GLU A 195 -3.96 -5.26 4.96
C GLU A 195 -3.07 -4.97 3.75
N ILE A 196 -2.69 -6.02 3.04
CA ILE A 196 -2.23 -5.96 1.66
C ILE A 196 -2.93 -7.11 0.95
N ILE A 197 -3.86 -6.80 0.06
CA ILE A 197 -4.73 -7.81 -0.55
C ILE A 197 -4.94 -7.49 -2.03
N ASN A 198 -5.01 -8.54 -2.84
CA ASN A 198 -5.34 -8.41 -4.25
C ASN A 198 -6.75 -7.79 -4.42
N LEU A 199 -6.91 -6.88 -5.37
CA LEU A 199 -8.17 -6.15 -5.54
C LEU A 199 -9.32 -7.04 -6.01
N LEU A 200 -9.03 -8.11 -6.79
CA LEU A 200 -10.05 -9.08 -7.19
C LEU A 200 -10.51 -9.93 -5.99
N GLU A 201 -9.58 -10.31 -5.12
CA GLU A 201 -9.90 -11.00 -3.87
C GLU A 201 -10.75 -10.11 -2.95
N TYR A 202 -10.34 -8.85 -2.76
CA TYR A 202 -11.12 -7.87 -2.02
C TYR A 202 -12.54 -7.69 -2.58
N TYR A 203 -12.67 -7.64 -3.91
CA TYR A 203 -13.96 -7.63 -4.59
C TYR A 203 -14.81 -8.85 -4.21
N HIS A 204 -14.24 -10.06 -4.26
CA HIS A 204 -14.98 -11.27 -3.93
C HIS A 204 -15.44 -11.32 -2.47
N MET A 205 -14.61 -10.87 -1.53
CA MET A 205 -14.95 -10.80 -0.11
C MET A 205 -16.06 -9.78 0.18
N ASN A 206 -16.15 -8.70 -0.62
CA ASN A 206 -17.02 -7.57 -0.32
C ASN A 206 -18.19 -7.36 -1.30
N LYS A 207 -18.29 -8.14 -2.39
CA LYS A 207 -19.32 -7.94 -3.44
C LYS A 207 -20.75 -7.99 -2.92
N ALA A 208 -21.03 -8.82 -1.91
CA ALA A 208 -22.35 -8.89 -1.30
C ALA A 208 -22.67 -7.60 -0.52
N ARG A 209 -21.71 -7.14 0.29
CA ARG A 209 -21.82 -5.90 1.09
C ARG A 209 -22.01 -4.66 0.22
N TYR A 210 -21.32 -4.60 -0.92
CA TYR A 210 -21.35 -3.44 -1.83
C TYR A 210 -22.22 -3.65 -3.08
N ARG A 211 -23.14 -4.63 -3.09
CA ARG A 211 -23.94 -4.96 -4.28
C ARG A 211 -24.66 -3.76 -4.88
N LYS A 212 -25.26 -2.90 -4.04
CA LYS A 212 -25.97 -1.69 -4.49
C LYS A 212 -25.05 -0.73 -5.25
N GLN A 213 -23.83 -0.52 -4.74
CA GLN A 213 -22.83 0.32 -5.38
C GLN A 213 -22.29 -0.32 -6.67
N LEU A 214 -22.07 -1.63 -6.67
CA LEU A 214 -21.61 -2.36 -7.86
C LEU A 214 -22.64 -2.30 -9.01
N LEU A 215 -23.93 -2.36 -8.70
CA LEU A 215 -25.01 -2.15 -9.68
C LEU A 215 -25.01 -0.70 -10.18
N ALA A 216 -24.89 0.29 -9.29
CA ALA A 216 -24.86 1.70 -9.65
C ALA A 216 -23.67 2.07 -10.55
N TYR A 217 -22.52 1.40 -10.35
CA TYR A 217 -21.33 1.55 -11.18
C TYR A 217 -21.26 0.59 -12.37
N GLN A 218 -22.32 -0.19 -12.60
CA GLN A 218 -22.43 -1.12 -13.73
C GLN A 218 -21.30 -2.16 -13.79
N VAL A 219 -20.71 -2.49 -12.63
CA VAL A 219 -19.72 -3.58 -12.50
C VAL A 219 -20.41 -4.94 -12.56
N VAL A 220 -21.67 -4.99 -12.12
CA VAL A 220 -22.57 -6.15 -12.18
C VAL A 220 -23.94 -5.69 -12.66
N SER A 221 -24.79 -6.62 -13.07
CA SER A 221 -26.18 -6.35 -13.45
C SER A 221 -27.13 -7.33 -12.78
N GLU A 222 -28.44 -7.13 -12.96
CA GLU A 222 -29.44 -8.11 -12.49
C GLU A 222 -29.29 -9.47 -13.19
N LYS A 223 -28.77 -9.48 -14.43
CA LYS A 223 -28.52 -10.71 -15.20
C LYS A 223 -27.13 -11.29 -14.95
N GLN A 224 -26.20 -10.49 -14.47
CA GLN A 224 -24.80 -10.85 -14.28
C GLN A 224 -24.37 -10.50 -12.86
N SER A 225 -24.34 -11.51 -11.98
CA SER A 225 -24.07 -11.34 -10.55
C SER A 225 -22.60 -11.08 -10.19
N SER A 226 -21.68 -11.22 -11.16
CA SER A 226 -20.23 -11.04 -10.96
C SER A 226 -19.59 -10.31 -12.12
N MET A 227 -18.48 -9.62 -11.86
CA MET A 227 -17.63 -9.02 -12.90
C MET A 227 -17.27 -10.04 -13.97
N ASP A 228 -17.25 -9.63 -15.24
CA ASP A 228 -16.81 -10.50 -16.32
C ASP A 228 -15.31 -10.80 -16.22
N LYS A 229 -14.89 -11.87 -16.89
CA LYS A 229 -13.51 -12.36 -16.81
C LYS A 229 -12.48 -11.34 -17.29
N ALA A 230 -12.77 -10.59 -18.35
CA ALA A 230 -11.80 -9.66 -18.91
C ALA A 230 -11.53 -8.49 -17.96
N ASN A 231 -12.58 -7.95 -17.32
CA ASN A 231 -12.45 -6.96 -16.27
C ASN A 231 -11.79 -7.54 -15.01
N ALA A 232 -12.15 -8.77 -14.61
CA ALA A 232 -11.53 -9.43 -13.46
C ALA A 232 -10.02 -9.61 -13.63
N ASP A 233 -9.56 -9.94 -14.85
CA ASP A 233 -8.14 -10.08 -15.15
C ASP A 233 -7.39 -8.73 -15.00
N VAL A 234 -7.99 -7.62 -15.43
CA VAL A 234 -7.42 -6.27 -15.23
C VAL A 234 -7.39 -5.93 -13.74
N VAL A 235 -8.51 -6.11 -13.02
CA VAL A 235 -8.63 -5.80 -11.59
C VAL A 235 -7.63 -6.58 -10.74
N ALA A 236 -7.39 -7.85 -11.07
CA ALA A 236 -6.37 -8.67 -10.39
C ALA A 236 -4.94 -8.17 -10.57
N SER A 237 -4.68 -7.24 -11.49
CA SER A 237 -3.37 -6.61 -11.69
C SER A 237 -3.00 -5.61 -10.58
N PHE A 238 -3.93 -5.35 -9.66
CA PHE A 238 -3.77 -4.36 -8.60
C PHE A 238 -4.04 -4.98 -7.22
N ALA A 239 -3.39 -4.43 -6.22
CA ALA A 239 -3.59 -4.71 -4.81
C ALA A 239 -3.96 -3.40 -4.08
N ILE A 240 -4.68 -3.53 -2.97
CA ILE A 240 -4.85 -2.44 -2.01
C ILE A 240 -3.89 -2.64 -0.85
N PHE A 241 -3.45 -1.55 -0.23
CA PHE A 241 -2.73 -1.58 1.03
C PHE A 241 -3.39 -0.65 2.04
N ILE A 242 -3.36 -1.06 3.30
CA ILE A 242 -3.83 -0.27 4.44
C ILE A 242 -2.78 -0.37 5.54
N LEU A 243 -2.18 0.77 5.85
CA LEU A 243 -1.23 0.95 6.93
C LEU A 243 -1.85 1.89 7.97
N GLN A 244 -1.58 1.64 9.25
CA GLN A 244 -1.98 2.52 10.33
C GLN A 244 -0.73 3.02 11.05
N ARG A 245 -0.59 4.34 11.24
CA ARG A 245 0.48 4.89 12.06
C ARG A 245 0.30 4.37 13.50
N LYS A 246 1.34 3.74 14.05
CA LYS A 246 1.34 3.24 15.43
C LYS A 246 1.01 4.39 16.40
N THR A 247 0.22 4.08 17.42
CA THR A 247 -0.07 4.98 18.54
C THR A 247 1.04 4.91 19.58
N ASP A 248 1.10 5.89 20.47
CA ASP A 248 2.07 5.88 21.58
C ASP A 248 1.92 4.60 22.43
N ARG A 249 0.67 4.15 22.63
CA ARG A 249 0.36 2.88 23.30
C ARG A 249 0.91 1.66 22.59
N ASP A 250 0.84 1.62 21.25
CA ASP A 250 1.39 0.50 20.48
C ASP A 250 2.91 0.41 20.67
N VAL A 251 3.59 1.57 20.68
CA VAL A 251 5.03 1.67 20.91
C VAL A 251 5.41 1.24 22.34
N GLU A 252 4.61 1.61 23.34
CA GLU A 252 4.81 1.15 24.73
C GLU A 252 4.65 -0.36 24.89
N LEU A 253 3.65 -0.95 24.22
CA LEU A 253 3.41 -2.40 24.26
C LEU A 253 4.55 -3.18 23.61
N GLU A 254 5.05 -2.72 22.46
CA GLU A 254 6.20 -3.34 21.77
C GLU A 254 7.46 -3.27 22.63
N LYS A 255 7.77 -2.12 23.26
CA LYS A 255 8.90 -2.00 24.20
C LYS A 255 8.77 -2.95 25.39
N THR A 256 7.55 -3.13 25.90
CA THR A 256 7.28 -4.04 27.00
C THR A 256 7.50 -5.49 26.56
N GLN A 257 6.99 -5.87 25.39
CA GLN A 257 7.19 -7.22 24.82
C GLN A 257 8.66 -7.51 24.50
N GLU A 258 9.39 -6.57 23.90
CA GLU A 258 10.85 -6.70 23.69
C GLU A 258 11.60 -6.80 25.02
N GLY A 259 11.18 -6.05 26.04
CA GLY A 259 11.72 -6.15 27.40
C GLY A 259 11.50 -7.54 28.01
N LEU A 260 10.32 -8.13 27.84
CA LEU A 260 10.02 -9.50 28.28
C LEU A 260 10.85 -10.54 27.51
N LEU A 261 10.94 -10.44 26.18
CA LEU A 261 11.74 -11.37 25.37
C LEU A 261 13.23 -11.33 25.74
N ARG A 262 13.78 -10.14 26.00
CA ARG A 262 15.16 -10.00 26.49
C ARG A 262 15.36 -10.56 27.90
N LEU A 263 14.34 -10.53 28.76
CA LEU A 263 14.39 -11.17 30.07
C LEU A 263 14.42 -12.70 29.92
N ASP A 264 13.64 -13.26 29.00
CA ASP A 264 13.63 -14.71 28.71
C ASP A 264 14.98 -15.19 28.15
N GLU A 265 15.67 -14.38 27.33
CA GLU A 265 17.03 -14.66 26.85
C GLU A 265 18.11 -14.58 27.95
N LEU A 266 17.82 -13.87 29.05
CA LEU A 266 18.70 -13.76 30.22
C LEU A 266 18.44 -14.83 31.28
N VAL A 267 17.37 -15.64 31.13
CA VAL A 267 17.18 -16.82 31.96
C VAL A 267 18.13 -17.91 31.44
N PRO A 268 19.19 -18.29 32.19
CA PRO A 268 20.04 -19.40 31.77
C PRO A 268 19.18 -20.67 31.64
N ASP A 269 19.47 -21.48 30.62
CA ASP A 269 18.84 -22.79 30.44
C ASP A 269 18.70 -23.49 31.80
N PRO A 270 17.50 -23.99 32.15
CA PRO A 270 17.34 -24.69 33.42
C PRO A 270 18.36 -25.83 33.45
N PRO A 271 19.15 -25.96 34.54
CA PRO A 271 20.19 -26.98 34.59
C PRO A 271 19.57 -28.33 34.29
N PHE A 272 20.23 -29.09 33.40
CA PHE A 272 19.85 -30.38 32.80
C PHE A 272 19.39 -31.49 33.78
N TYR A 273 19.32 -31.21 35.08
CA TYR A 273 18.93 -32.14 36.13
C TYR A 273 17.43 -32.15 36.49
N MET A 274 16.59 -31.29 35.90
CA MET A 274 15.14 -31.29 36.21
C MET A 274 14.30 -32.35 35.47
N PHE A 275 14.88 -33.19 34.61
CA PHE A 275 14.16 -34.30 33.95
C PHE A 275 14.37 -35.70 34.55
N ALA A 276 15.07 -35.84 35.68
CA ALA A 276 15.35 -37.15 36.29
C ALA A 276 14.42 -37.56 37.44
N ALA A 277 13.28 -36.89 37.65
CA ALA A 277 12.41 -37.14 38.82
C ALA A 277 11.12 -37.95 38.55
N ASN A 278 10.90 -38.47 37.33
CA ASN A 278 9.64 -39.19 37.01
C ASN A 278 9.81 -40.61 36.46
N ALA A 279 10.97 -41.23 36.64
CA ALA A 279 11.23 -42.61 36.22
C ALA A 279 11.23 -43.66 37.36
N ALA A 280 10.84 -43.29 38.58
CA ALA A 280 10.93 -44.20 39.75
C ALA A 280 9.61 -44.90 40.16
N HIS A 281 8.52 -44.79 39.38
CA HIS A 281 7.22 -45.41 39.72
C HIS A 281 6.64 -46.33 38.64
N ARG A 282 7.49 -47.13 37.97
CA ARG A 282 7.01 -48.31 37.24
C ARG A 282 7.37 -49.58 38.01
N LYS A 283 6.36 -50.18 38.66
CA LYS A 283 6.44 -51.53 39.25
C LYS A 283 6.83 -52.54 38.15
N PRO A 284 7.68 -53.54 38.45
CA PRO A 284 7.97 -54.61 37.51
C PRO A 284 6.74 -55.51 37.32
N PRO A 285 6.62 -56.19 36.16
CA PRO A 285 5.50 -57.09 35.89
C PRO A 285 5.60 -58.34 36.78
N LYS A 286 4.44 -58.81 37.25
CA LYS A 286 4.31 -60.12 37.91
C LYS A 286 4.36 -61.22 36.85
N CYS A 287 4.99 -62.34 37.22
CA CYS A 287 5.23 -63.55 36.45
C CYS A 287 4.04 -64.06 35.64
#